data_AF-A0AAF0PGS3-F1
#
_entry.id   AF-A0AAF0PGS3-F1
#
_cell.length_a   1.000
_cell.length_b   1.000
_cell.length_c   1.000
_cell.angle_alpha   90.00
_cell.angle_beta   90.00
_cell.angle_gamma   90.00
#
_symmetry.space_group_name_H-M   'P 1'
#
loop_
_entity.id
_entity.type
_entity.pdbx_description
1 polymer ?
#
loop_
_entity_poly.entity_id
_entity_poly.type
_entity_poly.pdbx_seq_one_letter_code
_entity_poly.pdbx_strand_id
1 'polypeptide(L)' 'MTLDVDPDESTVKGERAIRSSGNSSILSIPPFMMQLMDWEEDDELEMVGKWEEGEVVLRKIEDSNEE' A
#
# COMPACT_ATOMS: atom_id res chain seq x y z
N MET A 1 -7.39 13.40 -7.40
CA MET A 1 -6.43 12.47 -6.78
C MET A 1 -5.39 12.21 -7.84
N THR A 2 -4.16 12.65 -7.61
CA THR A 2 -3.04 12.46 -8.53
C THR A 2 -2.39 11.13 -8.14
N LEU A 3 -2.39 10.19 -9.08
CA LEU A 3 -1.68 8.92 -8.96
C LEU A 3 -0.45 9.04 -9.83
N ASP A 4 0.71 8.85 -9.22
CA ASP A 4 2.00 8.82 -9.87
C ASP A 4 2.42 7.35 -9.90
N VAL A 5 2.48 6.79 -11.11
CA VAL A 5 2.81 5.38 -11.33
C VAL A 5 4.15 5.37 -12.04
N ASP A 6 5.19 4.92 -11.35
CA ASP A 6 6.52 4.71 -11.92
C ASP A 6 6.63 3.25 -12.38
N PRO A 7 6.52 2.97 -13.70
CA PRO A 7 6.62 1.62 -14.23
C PRO A 7 8.04 1.04 -14.12
N ASP A 8 9.06 1.88 -13.97
CA ASP A 8 10.46 1.46 -13.85
C ASP A 8 10.82 0.99 -12.43
N GLU A 9 10.19 1.57 -11.40
CA GLU A 9 10.43 1.22 -9.98
C GLU A 9 9.32 0.33 -9.38
N SER A 10 8.34 -0.12 -10.18
CA SER A 10 7.14 -0.84 -9.73
C SER A 10 6.49 -0.18 -8.51
N THR A 11 6.48 1.16 -8.49
CA THR A 11 6.05 1.94 -7.34
C THR A 11 4.86 2.80 -7.72
N VAL A 12 3.82 2.77 -6.88
CA VAL A 12 2.63 3.60 -7.03
C VAL A 12 2.57 4.58 -5.86
N LYS A 13 2.68 5.87 -6.15
CA LYS A 13 2.51 6.96 -5.18
C LYS A 13 1.20 7.67 -5.40
N GLY A 14 0.56 8.08 -4.31
CA GLY A 14 -0.66 8.86 -4.41
C GLY A 14 -1.18 9.30 -3.05
N GLU A 15 -1.85 10.44 -3.04
CA GLU A 15 -2.55 10.93 -1.85
C GLU A 15 -3.92 10.27 -1.73
N ARG A 16 -4.22 9.73 -0.55
CA ARG A 16 -5.52 9.11 -0.26
C ARG A 16 -6.11 9.62 1.04
N ALA A 17 -7.43 9.76 1.03
CA ALA A 17 -8.17 10.08 2.22
C ALA A 17 -8.23 8.84 3.13
N ILE A 18 -7.76 9.00 4.37
CA ILE A 18 -7.93 8.03 5.43
C ILE A 18 -9.31 8.26 6.03
N ARG A 19 -10.11 7.19 6.13
CA ARG A 19 -11.44 7.25 6.73
C ARG A 19 -11.43 6.61 8.11
N SER A 20 -12.04 7.25 9.10
CA SER A 20 -12.27 6.66 10.42
C SER A 20 -13.38 5.60 10.36
N SER A 21 -13.17 4.47 11.00
CA SER A 21 -14.16 3.41 11.21
C SER A 21 -14.06 2.88 12.63
N GLY A 22 -14.93 3.39 13.51
CA GLY A 22 -14.88 3.07 14.94
C GLY A 22 -13.55 3.51 15.56
N ASN A 23 -12.78 2.55 16.08
CA ASN A 23 -11.46 2.76 16.67
C ASN A 23 -10.30 2.49 15.68
N SER A 24 -10.61 2.36 14.39
CA SER A 24 -9.64 2.03 13.34
C SER A 24 -9.69 3.07 12.21
N SER A 25 -8.59 3.15 11.46
CA SER A 25 -8.48 3.94 10.25
C SER A 25 -8.48 3.02 9.04
N ILE A 26 -9.29 3.34 8.03
CA ILE A 26 -9.42 2.60 6.79
C ILE A 26 -8.76 3.42 5.67
N LEU A 27 -7.82 2.78 4.98
CA LEU A 27 -7.26 3.25 3.71
C LEU A 27 -7.85 2.40 2.58
N SER A 28 -8.51 3.04 1.62
CA SER A 28 -9.08 2.31 0.47
C SER A 28 -8.07 2.23 -0.68
N ILE A 29 -7.75 1.00 -1.09
CA ILE A 29 -6.87 0.71 -2.23
C ILE A 29 -7.75 0.37 -3.45
N PRO A 30 -7.68 1.16 -4.54
CA PRO A 30 -8.36 0.81 -5.78
C PRO A 30 -7.97 -0.57 -6.34
N PRO A 31 -8.93 -1.32 -6.92
CA PRO A 31 -8.67 -2.67 -7.46
C PRO A 31 -7.58 -2.72 -8.53
N PHE A 32 -7.45 -1.67 -9.35
CA PHE A 32 -6.42 -1.62 -10.38
C PHE A 32 -5.00 -1.56 -9.80
N MET A 33 -4.81 -1.01 -8.59
CA MET A 33 -3.50 -0.99 -7.94
C MET A 33 -3.17 -2.34 -7.33
N MET A 34 -4.16 -3.08 -6.83
CA MET A 34 -3.95 -4.45 -6.37
C MET A 34 -3.41 -5.33 -7.50
N GLN A 35 -3.97 -5.18 -8.71
CA GLN A 35 -3.47 -5.88 -9.91
C GLN A 35 -2.06 -5.45 -10.33
N LEU A 36 -1.73 -4.16 -10.21
CA LEU A 36 -0.40 -3.65 -10.56
C LEU A 36 0.69 -4.10 -9.58
N MET A 37 0.34 -4.20 -8.29
CA MET A 37 1.27 -4.54 -7.22
C MET A 37 1.25 -6.04 -6.86
N ASP A 38 0.48 -6.85 -7.60
CA ASP A 38 0.27 -8.28 -7.36
C ASP A 38 -0.19 -8.59 -5.92
N TRP A 39 -1.15 -7.79 -5.44
CA TRP A 39 -1.80 -7.96 -4.13
C TRP A 39 -3.12 -8.70 -4.29
N GLU A 40 -3.34 -9.67 -3.42
CA GLU A 40 -4.58 -10.43 -3.32
C GLU A 40 -5.40 -9.97 -2.09
N GLU A 41 -6.68 -10.36 -2.07
CA GLU A 41 -7.47 -10.23 -0.84
C GLU A 41 -6.86 -11.16 0.22
N ASP A 42 -6.76 -10.67 1.47
CA ASP A 42 -6.11 -11.36 2.61
C ASP A 42 -4.57 -11.41 2.61
N ASP A 43 -3.88 -10.76 1.67
CA ASP A 43 -2.42 -10.61 1.73
C ASP A 43 -1.97 -9.82 2.97
N GLU A 44 -0.93 -10.31 3.65
CA GLU A 44 -0.25 -9.56 4.71
C GLU A 44 0.71 -8.54 4.11
N LEU A 45 0.52 -7.27 4.49
CA LEU A 45 1.33 -6.15 4.02
C LEU A 45 2.12 -5.54 5.18
N GLU A 46 3.40 -5.25 4.94
CA GLU A 46 4.22 -4.43 5.80
C GLU A 46 3.91 -2.95 5.55
N MET A 47 3.63 -2.22 6.63
CA MET A 47 3.42 -0.77 6.59
C MET A 47 4.57 -0.07 7.30
N VAL A 48 5.36 0.70 6.53
CA VAL A 48 6.50 1.48 7.04
C VAL A 48 6.17 2.97 7.00
N GLY A 49 6.10 3.60 8.17
CA GLY A 49 5.91 5.05 8.30
C GLY A 49 7.24 5.80 8.18
N LYS A 50 7.38 6.63 7.16
CA LYS A 50 8.50 7.57 6.98
C LYS A 50 8.10 8.94 7.50
N TRP A 51 8.17 9.10 8.82
CA TRP A 51 7.66 10.30 9.51
C TRP A 51 8.40 11.59 9.15
N GLU A 52 9.67 11.51 8.75
CA GLU A 52 10.46 12.68 8.30
C GLU A 52 9.99 13.20 6.95
N GLU A 53 9.48 12.33 6.08
CA GLU A 53 8.97 12.66 4.75
C GLU A 53 7.44 12.86 4.75
N GLY A 54 6.76 12.45 5.82
CA GLY A 54 5.30 12.46 5.91
C GLY A 54 4.63 11.38 5.06
N GLU A 55 5.36 10.33 4.69
CA GLU A 55 4.91 9.28 3.78
C GLU A 55 4.70 7.94 4.51
N VAL A 56 3.80 7.12 3.96
CA VAL A 56 3.60 5.73 4.38
C VAL A 56 3.85 4.83 3.18
N VAL A 57 4.71 3.83 3.36
CA VAL A 57 5.06 2.85 2.33
C VAL A 57 4.40 1.52 2.70
N LEU A 58 3.69 0.94 1.75
CA LEU A 58 3.09 -0.39 1.86
C LEU A 58 3.86 -1.37 0.98
N ARG A 59 4.21 -2.54 1.50
CA ARG A 59 4.93 -3.60 0.77
C ARG A 59 4.31 -4.95 1.09
N LYS A 60 4.26 -5.85 0.13
CA LYS A 60 3.87 -7.24 0.38
C LYS A 60 4.94 -7.89 1.26
N ILE A 61 4.51 -8.60 2.30
CA ILE A 61 5.43 -9.46 3.05
C ILE A 61 5.63 -10.69 2.17
N GLU A 62 6.84 -10.85 1.62
CA GLU A 62 7.20 -12.13 1.03
C GLU A 62 7.29 -13.12 2.18
N ASP A 63 6.33 -14.05 2.24
CA ASP A 63 6.41 -15.21 3.13
C ASP A 63 7.69 -15.94 2.72
N SER A 64 8.77 -15.68 3.45
CA SER A 64 9.99 -16.44 3.32
C SER A 64 9.65 -17.83 3.80
N ASN A 65 9.24 -18.66 2.86
CA ASN A 65 9.04 -20.08 3.00
C ASN A 65 10.41 -20.65 3.41
N GLU A 66 10.68 -20.68 4.72
CA GLU A 66 11.78 -21.43 5.31
C GLU A 66 11.44 -22.92 5.15
N GLU A 67 12.02 -23.56 4.13
CA GLU A 67 12.06 -25.02 3.97
C GLU A 67 12.82 -25.72 5.11
#